data_AF-A0A1I6UV77-F1
#
_entry.id   AF-A0A1I6UV77-F1
#
_cell.length_a   1.000
_cell.length_b   1.000
_cell.length_c   1.000
_cell.angle_alpha   90.00
_cell.angle_beta   90.00
_cell.angle_gamma   90.00
#
_symmetry.space_group_name_H-M   'P 1'
#
loop_
_entity.id
_entity.type
_entity.pdbx_description
1 polymer ?
#
loop_
_entity_poly.entity_id
_entity_poly.type
_entity_poly.pdbx_seq_one_letter_code
_entity_poly.pdbx_strand_id
1 'polypeptide(L)'
;MSEAISPDSAAVDDDEIVTWWGLVIEGYHVTAEKLAAAIMEGYGLPMASFDILIRLVRSPDNRMPMTKLAREAALSSGGFTKVADRLAKADLIRRVPSETDRRVTYAELTEHGLEVANRARETCAQVLREHVLAPLGKTDSLALAQAMRTLREANTPEE
;
A
#
# COMPACT_ATOMS: atom_id res chain seq x y z
N MET A 1 -11.09 -27.68 5.68
CA MET A 1 -10.22 -28.81 6.06
C MET A 1 -9.29 -28.29 7.13
N SER A 2 -9.25 -28.96 8.30
CA SER A 2 -8.46 -28.52 9.46
C SER A 2 -6.98 -28.65 9.12
N GLU A 3 -6.29 -27.54 8.92
CA GLU A 3 -4.83 -27.53 8.90
C GLU A 3 -4.36 -27.84 10.32
N ALA A 4 -3.59 -28.91 10.47
CA ALA A 4 -3.05 -29.30 11.75
C ALA A 4 -2.12 -28.19 12.24
N ILE A 5 -2.42 -27.63 13.41
CA ILE A 5 -1.54 -26.72 14.14
C ILE A 5 -0.17 -27.40 14.25
N SER A 6 0.88 -26.72 13.77
CA SER A 6 2.25 -27.24 13.84
C SER A 6 2.59 -27.57 15.30
N PRO A 7 3.31 -28.67 15.60
CA PRO A 7 3.61 -29.07 16.97
C PRO A 7 4.34 -27.98 17.79
N ASP A 8 5.01 -27.03 17.12
CA ASP A 8 5.68 -25.88 17.74
C ASP A 8 4.69 -24.78 18.19
N SER A 9 3.56 -24.60 17.49
CA SER A 9 2.52 -23.64 17.85
C SER A 9 1.61 -24.11 19.00
N ALA A 10 1.61 -25.40 19.33
CA ALA A 10 0.85 -25.94 20.46
C ALA A 10 1.53 -25.68 21.83
N ALA A 11 2.76 -25.17 21.83
CA ALA A 11 3.55 -24.89 23.03
C ALA A 11 3.62 -23.40 23.42
N VAL A 12 3.01 -22.51 22.62
CA VAL A 12 3.00 -21.07 22.87
C VAL A 12 1.75 -20.71 23.68
N ASP A 13 1.93 -19.90 24.73
CA ASP A 13 0.83 -19.45 25.59
C ASP A 13 -0.09 -18.45 24.87
N ASP A 14 -1.39 -18.47 25.19
CA ASP A 14 -2.38 -17.62 24.51
C ASP A 14 -2.07 -16.12 24.70
N ASP A 15 -1.68 -15.70 25.91
CA ASP A 15 -1.32 -14.30 26.19
C ASP A 15 -0.05 -13.90 25.43
N GLU A 16 0.88 -14.83 25.22
CA GLU A 16 2.11 -14.60 24.47
C GLU A 16 1.80 -14.35 22.98
N ILE A 17 0.93 -15.16 22.36
CA ILE A 17 0.50 -14.96 20.96
C ILE A 17 -0.20 -13.59 20.79
N VAL A 18 -1.11 -13.26 21.71
CA VAL A 18 -1.84 -11.98 21.69
C VAL A 18 -0.87 -10.81 21.84
N THR A 19 0.12 -10.93 22.74
CA THR A 19 1.14 -9.90 22.96
C THR A 19 1.98 -9.66 21.71
N TRP A 20 2.45 -10.73 21.05
CA TRP A 20 3.24 -10.60 19.81
C TRP A 20 2.45 -9.91 18.70
N TRP A 21 1.18 -10.26 18.53
CA TRP A 21 0.33 -9.61 17.54
C TRP A 21 0.07 -8.14 17.88
N GLY A 22 -0.10 -7.81 19.17
CA GLY A 22 -0.18 -6.43 19.64
C GLY A 22 1.03 -5.58 19.25
N LEU A 23 2.24 -6.11 19.42
CA LEU A 23 3.48 -5.43 19.04
C LEU A 23 3.57 -5.16 17.53
N VAL A 24 3.06 -6.07 16.69
CA VAL A 24 2.98 -5.86 15.23
C VAL A 24 2.06 -4.69 14.91
N ILE A 25 0.88 -4.64 15.54
CA ILE A 25 -0.11 -3.57 15.34
C ILE A 25 0.47 -2.23 15.80
N GLU A 26 1.04 -2.17 17.00
CA GLU A 26 1.62 -0.94 17.57
C GLU A 26 2.75 -0.40 16.71
N GLY A 27 3.71 -1.27 16.35
CA GLY A 27 4.84 -0.92 15.50
C GLY A 27 4.40 -0.45 14.11
N TYR A 28 3.39 -1.11 13.51
CA TYR A 28 2.81 -0.69 12.24
C TYR A 28 2.17 0.69 12.35
N HIS A 29 1.32 0.93 13.34
CA HIS A 29 0.59 2.20 13.47
C HIS A 29 1.55 3.40 13.63
N VAL A 30 2.50 3.33 14.56
CA VAL A 30 3.42 4.46 14.78
C VAL A 30 4.30 4.74 13.57
N THR A 31 4.70 3.68 12.84
CA THR A 31 5.51 3.82 11.61
C THR A 31 4.67 4.38 10.46
N ALA A 32 3.43 3.90 10.30
CA ALA A 32 2.50 4.36 9.27
C ALA A 32 2.12 5.84 9.48
N GLU A 33 1.97 6.29 10.72
CA GLU A 33 1.75 7.70 11.06
C GLU A 33 2.91 8.59 10.62
N LYS A 34 4.16 8.18 10.86
CA LYS A 34 5.36 8.92 10.39
C LYS A 34 5.39 9.05 8.87
N LEU A 35 5.07 7.96 8.17
CA LEU A 35 4.99 7.97 6.72
C LEU A 35 3.87 8.87 6.21
N ALA A 36 2.67 8.74 6.76
CA ALA A 36 1.52 9.53 6.37
C ALA A 36 1.75 11.02 6.61
N ALA A 37 2.37 11.39 7.75
CA ALA A 37 2.72 12.77 8.07
C ALA A 37 3.72 13.34 7.05
N ALA A 38 4.81 12.65 6.77
CA ALA A 38 5.83 13.12 5.81
C ALA A 38 5.26 13.31 4.40
N ILE A 39 4.39 12.40 3.95
CA ILE A 39 3.74 12.49 2.64
C ILE A 39 2.71 13.62 2.61
N MET A 40 1.93 13.80 3.68
CA MET A 40 0.98 14.91 3.78
C MET A 40 1.69 16.27 3.80
N GLU A 41 2.72 16.43 4.63
CA GLU A 41 3.47 17.68 4.77
C GLU A 41 4.23 18.05 3.49
N GLY A 42 4.83 17.06 2.82
CA GLY A 42 5.63 17.31 1.62
C GLY A 42 4.80 17.56 0.36
N TYR A 43 3.60 16.97 0.26
CA TYR A 43 2.87 16.88 -1.01
C TYR A 43 1.36 17.16 -0.91
N GLY A 44 0.82 17.39 0.29
CA GLY A 44 -0.63 17.54 0.51
C GLY A 44 -1.42 16.28 0.16
N LEU A 45 -0.77 15.11 0.18
CA LEU A 45 -1.36 13.85 -0.25
C LEU A 45 -1.80 13.02 0.97
N PRO A 46 -3.11 12.70 1.10
CA PRO A 46 -3.53 11.64 1.99
C PRO A 46 -2.88 10.31 1.59
N MET A 47 -2.61 9.45 2.57
CA MET A 47 -1.89 8.19 2.32
C MET A 47 -2.55 7.31 1.24
N ALA A 48 -3.90 7.27 1.20
CA ALA A 48 -4.64 6.56 0.16
C ALA A 48 -4.40 7.15 -1.25
N SER A 49 -4.28 8.48 -1.37
CA SER A 49 -3.94 9.12 -2.65
C SER A 49 -2.52 8.77 -3.09
N PHE A 50 -1.58 8.73 -2.14
CA PHE A 50 -0.21 8.32 -2.41
C PHE A 50 -0.11 6.84 -2.86
N ASP A 51 -0.82 5.92 -2.21
CA ASP A 51 -0.86 4.51 -2.60
C ASP A 51 -1.29 4.33 -4.07
N ILE A 52 -2.32 5.07 -4.50
CA ILE A 52 -2.76 5.06 -5.90
C ILE A 52 -1.65 5.52 -6.85
N LEU A 53 -0.95 6.61 -6.55
CA LEU A 53 0.11 7.12 -7.41
C LEU A 53 1.27 6.13 -7.54
N ILE A 54 1.69 5.49 -6.44
CA ILE A 54 2.79 4.53 -6.45
C ILE A 54 2.44 3.28 -7.26
N ARG A 55 1.18 2.82 -7.22
CA ARG A 55 0.72 1.71 -8.08
C ARG A 55 0.77 2.07 -9.55
N LEU A 56 0.31 3.28 -9.90
CA LEU A 56 0.34 3.74 -11.28
C LEU A 56 1.77 3.87 -11.81
N VAL A 57 2.71 4.46 -11.05
CA VAL A 57 4.14 4.56 -11.44
C VAL A 57 4.77 3.18 -11.74
N ARG A 58 4.30 2.13 -11.07
CA ARG A 58 4.80 0.75 -11.25
C ARG A 58 4.05 -0.04 -12.32
N SER A 59 3.01 0.55 -12.90
CA SER A 59 2.18 -0.08 -13.92
C SER A 59 2.70 0.25 -15.31
N PRO A 60 2.55 -0.67 -16.29
CA PRO A 60 2.84 -0.36 -17.69
C PRO A 60 2.11 0.92 -18.14
N ASP A 61 2.80 1.76 -18.91
CA ASP A 61 2.32 3.06 -19.40
C ASP A 61 1.81 4.02 -18.30
N ASN A 62 2.22 3.82 -17.04
CA ASN A 62 1.77 4.61 -15.90
C ASN A 62 0.24 4.66 -15.71
N ARG A 63 -0.45 3.58 -16.11
CA ARG A 63 -1.91 3.51 -16.08
C ARG A 63 -2.45 2.16 -15.65
N MET A 64 -3.67 2.17 -15.12
CA MET A 64 -4.38 0.95 -14.72
C MET A 64 -5.90 1.12 -14.89
N PRO A 65 -6.64 0.06 -15.27
CA PRO A 65 -8.10 0.08 -15.22
C PRO A 65 -8.58 0.48 -13.82
N MET A 66 -9.49 1.45 -13.74
CA MET A 66 -9.95 2.01 -12.47
C MET A 66 -10.55 0.96 -11.52
N THR A 67 -11.25 -0.05 -12.05
CA THR A 67 -11.81 -1.17 -11.27
C THR A 67 -10.72 -2.05 -10.67
N LYS A 68 -9.68 -2.38 -11.47
CA LYS A 68 -8.52 -3.13 -11.00
C LYS A 68 -7.76 -2.34 -9.93
N LEU A 69 -7.55 -1.05 -10.17
CA LEU A 69 -6.84 -0.16 -9.25
C LEU A 69 -7.56 -0.02 -7.91
N ALA A 70 -8.89 0.10 -7.91
CA ALA A 70 -9.69 0.13 -6.69
C ALA A 70 -9.54 -1.15 -5.86
N ARG A 71 -9.63 -2.32 -6.53
CA ARG A 71 -9.46 -3.64 -5.89
C ARG A 71 -8.06 -3.80 -5.30
N GLU A 72 -7.02 -3.46 -6.07
CA GLU A 72 -5.64 -3.60 -5.61
C GLU A 72 -5.31 -2.67 -4.42
N ALA A 73 -5.94 -1.48 -4.38
CA ALA A 73 -5.83 -0.56 -3.26
C ALA A 73 -6.69 -0.93 -2.04
N ALA A 74 -7.44 -2.06 -2.10
CA ALA A 74 -8.40 -2.49 -1.08
C ALA A 74 -9.42 -1.39 -0.70
N LEU A 75 -9.78 -0.53 -1.66
CA LEU A 75 -10.75 0.54 -1.46
C LEU A 75 -12.13 0.09 -1.96
N SER A 76 -13.18 0.42 -1.19
CA SER A 76 -14.55 0.32 -1.70
C SER A 76 -14.71 1.20 -2.94
N SER A 77 -15.64 0.84 -3.83
CA SER A 77 -15.87 1.62 -5.05
C SER A 77 -16.10 3.11 -4.77
N GLY A 78 -16.93 3.43 -3.77
CA GLY A 78 -17.17 4.83 -3.36
C GLY A 78 -15.96 5.51 -2.72
N GLY A 79 -15.13 4.76 -1.97
CA GLY A 79 -13.88 5.27 -1.41
C GLY A 79 -12.87 5.59 -2.50
N PHE A 80 -12.71 4.69 -3.47
CA PHE A 80 -11.83 4.87 -4.61
C PHE A 80 -12.24 6.06 -5.48
N THR A 81 -13.54 6.22 -5.80
CA THR A 81 -14.02 7.36 -6.59
C THR A 81 -13.62 8.70 -5.95
N LYS A 82 -13.80 8.85 -4.63
CA LYS A 82 -13.39 10.08 -3.92
C LYS A 82 -11.88 10.34 -4.02
N VAL A 83 -11.06 9.29 -3.93
CA VAL A 83 -9.60 9.40 -4.07
C VAL A 83 -9.23 9.81 -5.50
N ALA A 84 -9.81 9.14 -6.50
CA ALA A 84 -9.56 9.41 -7.91
C ALA A 84 -10.03 10.82 -8.32
N ASP A 85 -11.17 11.30 -7.82
CA ASP A 85 -11.65 12.66 -8.05
C ASP A 85 -10.67 13.70 -7.48
N ARG A 86 -10.15 13.48 -6.26
CA ARG A 86 -9.15 14.36 -5.65
C ARG A 86 -7.87 14.42 -6.48
N LEU A 87 -7.36 13.26 -6.91
CA LEU A 87 -6.15 13.17 -7.72
C LEU A 87 -6.34 13.85 -9.08
N ALA A 88 -7.50 13.66 -9.73
CA ALA A 88 -7.80 14.32 -11.00
C ALA A 88 -7.94 15.84 -10.84
N LYS A 89 -8.60 16.30 -9.77
CA LYS A 89 -8.71 17.73 -9.45
C LYS A 89 -7.35 18.39 -9.18
N ALA A 90 -6.40 17.64 -8.65
CA ALA A 90 -5.03 18.08 -8.41
C ALA A 90 -4.11 17.93 -9.64
N ASP A 91 -4.66 17.58 -10.82
CA ASP A 91 -3.89 17.32 -12.04
C ASP A 91 -2.82 16.24 -11.90
N LEU A 92 -3.05 15.24 -11.03
CA LEU A 92 -2.12 14.13 -10.81
C LEU A 92 -2.47 12.89 -11.63
N ILE A 93 -3.75 12.75 -12.00
CA ILE A 93 -4.20 11.70 -12.90
C ILE A 93 -5.20 12.26 -13.92
N ARG A 94 -5.32 11.57 -15.04
CA ARG A 94 -6.42 11.73 -16.00
C ARG A 94 -7.18 10.42 -16.16
N ARG A 95 -8.46 10.52 -16.51
CA ARG A 95 -9.33 9.38 -16.83
C ARG A 95 -9.36 9.20 -18.33
N VAL A 96 -8.90 8.04 -18.80
CA VAL A 96 -8.79 7.75 -20.24
C VAL A 96 -9.69 6.56 -20.58
N PRO A 97 -10.75 6.74 -21.40
CA PRO A 97 -11.55 5.61 -21.89
C PRO A 97 -10.69 4.65 -22.71
N SER A 98 -10.93 3.35 -22.60
CA SER A 98 -10.29 2.38 -23.48
C SER A 98 -10.82 2.51 -24.91
N GLU A 99 -9.93 2.44 -25.89
CA GLU A 99 -10.29 2.41 -27.31
C GLU A 99 -10.91 1.06 -27.74
N THR A 100 -10.60 -0.02 -27.00
CA THR A 100 -10.97 -1.39 -27.37
C THR A 100 -12.13 -1.97 -26.54
N ASP A 101 -12.38 -1.45 -25.33
CA ASP A 101 -13.52 -1.86 -24.49
C ASP A 101 -14.16 -0.65 -23.81
N ARG A 102 -15.34 -0.25 -24.28
CA ARG A 102 -16.08 0.93 -23.77
C ARG A 102 -16.47 0.84 -22.29
N ARG A 103 -16.37 -0.34 -21.66
CA ARG A 103 -16.63 -0.53 -20.22
C ARG A 103 -15.42 -0.19 -19.35
N VAL A 104 -14.24 -0.03 -19.96
CA VAL A 104 -12.99 0.21 -19.24
C VAL A 104 -12.62 1.69 -19.31
N THR A 105 -12.37 2.27 -18.13
CA THR A 105 -11.69 3.56 -17.99
C THR A 105 -10.40 3.35 -17.23
N TYR A 106 -9.31 3.89 -17.76
CA TYR A 106 -8.01 3.90 -17.11
C TYR A 106 -7.86 5.14 -16.24
N ALA A 107 -7.23 4.98 -15.07
CA ALA A 107 -6.53 6.07 -14.43
C ALA A 107 -5.10 6.08 -14.96
N GLU A 108 -4.63 7.22 -15.43
CA GLU A 108 -3.31 7.40 -16.01
C GLU A 108 -2.64 8.61 -15.35
N LEU A 109 -1.36 8.49 -15.00
CA LEU A 109 -0.61 9.64 -14.47
C LEU A 109 -0.49 10.72 -15.54
N THR A 110 -0.68 11.98 -15.14
CA THR A 110 -0.23 13.12 -15.92
C THR A 110 1.28 13.26 -15.80
N GLU A 111 1.89 14.15 -16.59
CA GLU A 111 3.31 14.50 -16.41
C GLU A 111 3.57 15.05 -15.00
N HIS A 112 2.71 15.97 -14.54
CA HIS A 112 2.77 16.50 -13.18
C HIS A 112 2.60 15.40 -12.11
N GLY A 113 1.65 14.49 -12.31
CA GLY A 113 1.41 13.37 -11.43
C GLY A 113 2.59 12.42 -11.32
N LEU A 114 3.28 12.15 -12.43
CA LEU A 114 4.48 11.33 -12.46
C LEU A 114 5.63 11.97 -11.68
N GLU A 115 5.85 13.28 -11.83
CA GLU A 115 6.85 14.02 -11.06
C GLU A 115 6.57 13.96 -9.56
N VAL A 116 5.33 14.26 -9.15
CA VAL A 116 4.91 14.23 -7.75
C VAL A 116 5.04 12.82 -7.18
N ALA A 117 4.60 11.80 -7.91
CA ALA A 117 4.69 10.40 -7.47
C ALA A 117 6.14 9.96 -7.26
N ASN A 118 7.06 10.34 -8.15
CA ASN A 118 8.47 10.01 -8.02
C ASN A 118 9.12 10.66 -6.80
N ARG A 119 8.86 11.96 -6.57
CA ARG A 119 9.36 12.66 -5.39
C ARG A 119 8.78 12.09 -4.10
N ALA A 120 7.47 11.85 -4.06
CA ALA A 120 6.81 11.24 -2.90
C ALA A 120 7.35 9.84 -2.60
N ARG A 121 7.66 9.05 -3.64
CA ARG A 121 8.32 7.74 -3.50
C ARG A 121 9.69 7.86 -2.84
N GLU A 122 10.49 8.86 -3.22
CA GLU A 122 11.81 9.12 -2.64
C GLU A 122 11.71 9.51 -1.16
N THR A 123 10.77 10.40 -0.82
CA THR A 123 10.47 10.75 0.58
C THR A 123 10.03 9.52 1.38
N CYS A 124 9.11 8.72 0.84
CA CYS A 124 8.70 7.46 1.47
C CYS A 124 9.90 6.54 1.72
N ALA A 125 10.79 6.37 0.73
CA ALA A 125 11.99 5.56 0.89
C ALA A 125 12.94 6.13 1.95
N GLN A 126 13.06 7.45 2.09
CA GLN A 126 13.87 8.07 3.13
C GLN A 126 13.30 7.80 4.53
N VAL A 127 11.99 8.02 4.72
CA VAL A 127 11.29 7.75 5.99
C VAL A 127 11.42 6.29 6.37
N LEU A 128 11.25 5.36 5.42
CA LEU A 128 11.41 3.92 5.67
C LEU A 128 12.87 3.54 5.95
N ARG A 129 13.85 4.24 5.36
CA ARG A 129 15.26 4.02 5.72
C ARG A 129 15.52 4.39 7.18
N GLU A 130 14.97 5.50 7.64
CA GLU A 130 15.18 6.02 8.99
C GLU A 130 14.40 5.22 10.05
N HIS A 131 13.12 4.93 9.81
CA HIS A 131 12.24 4.37 10.83
C HIS A 131 12.05 2.85 10.74
N VAL A 132 12.50 2.21 9.66
CA VAL A 132 12.41 0.75 9.50
C VAL A 132 13.80 0.14 9.30
N LEU A 133 14.50 0.55 8.24
CA LEU A 133 15.77 -0.10 7.88
C LEU A 133 16.89 0.16 8.90
N ALA A 134 17.02 1.38 9.41
CA ALA A 134 18.05 1.72 10.39
C ALA A 134 17.88 0.97 11.74
N PRO A 135 16.69 0.92 12.37
CA PRO A 135 16.51 0.20 13.63
C PRO A 135 16.53 -1.33 13.48
N LEU A 136 16.01 -1.88 12.37
CA LEU A 136 15.95 -3.34 12.16
C LEU A 136 17.21 -3.90 11.47
N GLY A 137 17.95 -3.06 10.75
CA GLY A 137 18.96 -3.54 9.82
C GLY A 137 18.35 -4.31 8.63
N LYS A 138 19.22 -4.74 7.71
CA LYS A 138 18.80 -5.38 6.45
C LYS A 138 18.15 -6.75 6.66
N THR A 139 18.73 -7.57 7.53
CA THR A 139 18.28 -8.95 7.78
C THR A 139 16.86 -8.98 8.33
N ASP A 140 16.59 -8.21 9.39
CA ASP A 140 15.28 -8.25 10.05
C ASP A 140 14.22 -7.52 9.21
N SER A 141 14.61 -6.49 8.45
CA SER A 141 13.72 -5.88 7.45
C SER A 141 13.25 -6.88 6.37
N LEU A 142 14.16 -7.76 5.91
CA LEU A 142 13.83 -8.82 4.97
C LEU A 142 12.93 -9.89 5.61
N ALA A 143 13.22 -10.27 6.86
CA ALA A 143 12.40 -11.21 7.62
C ALA A 143 10.96 -10.69 7.82
N LEU A 144 10.82 -9.42 8.22
CA LEU A 144 9.52 -8.75 8.34
C LEU A 144 8.75 -8.75 7.01
N ALA A 145 9.41 -8.39 5.91
CA ALA A 145 8.78 -8.40 4.58
C ALA A 145 8.31 -9.80 4.16
N GLN A 146 9.06 -10.85 4.50
CA GLN A 146 8.68 -12.22 4.23
C GLN A 146 7.51 -12.69 5.11
N ALA A 147 7.52 -12.35 6.40
CA ALA A 147 6.41 -12.66 7.30
C ALA A 147 5.10 -12.02 6.84
N MET A 148 5.14 -10.74 6.43
CA MET A 148 3.96 -10.04 5.90
C MET A 148 3.47 -10.65 4.58
N ARG A 149 4.38 -11.15 3.73
CA ARG A 149 4.00 -11.87 2.51
C ARG A 149 3.24 -13.16 2.84
N THR A 150 3.76 -13.96 3.76
CA THR A 150 3.12 -15.19 4.22
C THR A 150 1.74 -14.91 4.81
N LEU A 151 1.61 -13.88 5.66
CA LEU A 151 0.32 -13.48 6.22
C LEU A 151 -0.67 -13.01 5.14
N ARG A 152 -0.21 -12.24 4.14
CA ARG A 152 -1.08 -11.85 3.02
C ARG A 152 -1.57 -13.07 2.25
N GLU A 153 -0.69 -14.02 1.92
CA GLU A 153 -1.06 -15.23 1.18
C GLU A 153 -2.03 -16.13 1.96
N ALA A 154 -1.82 -16.27 3.28
CA ALA A 154 -2.70 -17.07 4.13
C ALA A 154 -4.10 -16.46 4.37
N ASN A 155 -4.24 -15.13 4.24
CA ASN A 155 -5.47 -14.42 4.61
C ASN A 155 -6.18 -13.72 3.44
N THR A 156 -5.63 -13.76 2.22
CA THR A 156 -6.33 -13.25 1.03
C THR A 156 -7.22 -14.38 0.49
N PRO A 157 -8.55 -14.17 0.37
CA PRO A 157 -9.45 -15.17 -0.21
C PRO A 157 -8.97 -15.59 -1.61
N GLU A 158 -8.98 -16.90 -1.90
CA GLU A 158 -8.84 -17.39 -3.28
C GLU A 158 -10.03 -16.84 -4.10
N GLU A 159 -9.74 -16.26 -5.27
CA GLU A 159 -10.77 -15.77 -6.22
C GLU A 159 -11.58 -16.92 -6.85
#